data_AF-A0A7S1E0E5-F1
#
_entry.id   AF-A0A7S1E0E5-F1
#
_cell.length_a   1.000
_cell.length_b   1.000
_cell.length_c   1.000
_cell.angle_alpha   90.00
_cell.angle_beta   90.00
_cell.angle_gamma   90.00
#
_symmetry.space_group_name_H-M   'P 1'
#
loop_
_entity.id
_entity.type
_entity.pdbx_description
1 polymer ?
#
loop_
_entity_poly.entity_id
_entity_poly.type
_entity_poly.pdbx_seq_one_letter_code
_entity_poly.pdbx_strand_id
1 'polypeptide(L)'
;KKLRKLTPDEMAIMNNPEAWGNNGATTAVWEAVHNGDRRAFRDMLLEHPELAHLRSEDGRGPLWWAYEYGQTELVTLLTRLGVKTDLTDAQGLKPSDMMK
;
A
#
# COMPACT_ATOMS: atom_id res chain seq x y z
N LYS A 1 13.35 15.27 2.08
CA LYS A 1 13.93 13.99 1.59
C LYS A 1 13.07 13.47 0.44
N LYS A 2 13.65 12.77 -0.55
CA LYS A 2 12.90 12.17 -1.67
C LYS A 2 12.53 10.73 -1.31
N LEU A 3 11.33 10.28 -1.68
CA LEU A 3 10.91 8.90 -1.51
C LEU A 3 11.66 7.99 -2.49
N ARG A 4 12.10 6.83 -2.02
CA ARG A 4 12.78 5.81 -2.82
C ARG A 4 11.74 4.87 -3.44
N LYS A 5 11.94 4.45 -4.69
CA LYS A 5 11.17 3.34 -5.28
C LYS A 5 11.87 2.02 -4.97
N LEU A 6 11.08 0.98 -4.70
CA LEU A 6 11.62 -0.37 -4.56
C LEU A 6 12.13 -0.86 -5.93
N THR A 7 13.14 -1.70 -5.87
CA THR A 7 13.62 -2.47 -7.02
C THR A 7 12.61 -3.56 -7.39
N PRO A 8 12.63 -4.09 -8.63
CA PRO A 8 11.75 -5.20 -9.02
C PRO A 8 11.83 -6.41 -8.09
N ASP A 9 13.01 -6.75 -7.59
CA ASP A 9 13.22 -7.88 -6.68
C ASP A 9 12.59 -7.62 -5.31
N GLU A 10 12.80 -6.42 -4.74
CA GLU A 10 12.12 -6.01 -3.50
C GLU A 10 10.59 -6.04 -3.66
N MET A 11 10.08 -5.53 -4.79
CA MET A 11 8.64 -5.58 -5.08
C MET A 11 8.13 -7.01 -5.23
N ALA A 12 8.91 -7.93 -5.79
CA ALA A 12 8.52 -9.34 -5.91
C ALA A 12 8.39 -10.01 -4.53
N ILE A 13 9.32 -9.71 -3.62
CA ILE A 13 9.27 -10.20 -2.22
C ILE A 13 7.99 -9.71 -1.53
N MET A 14 7.69 -8.42 -1.63
CA MET A 14 6.50 -7.83 -0.99
C MET A 14 5.18 -8.40 -1.55
N ASN A 15 5.17 -8.82 -2.81
CA ASN A 15 3.98 -9.37 -3.46
C ASN A 15 3.81 -10.88 -3.24
N ASN A 16 4.73 -11.56 -2.56
CA ASN A 16 4.56 -12.97 -2.20
C ASN A 16 3.44 -13.11 -1.15
N PRO A 17 2.38 -13.91 -1.39
CA PRO A 17 1.33 -14.17 -0.41
C PRO A 17 1.80 -14.69 0.95
N GLU A 18 2.93 -15.40 0.99
CA GLU A 18 3.52 -15.89 2.26
C GLU A 18 4.03 -14.75 3.15
N ALA A 19 4.26 -13.56 2.59
CA ALA A 19 4.70 -12.37 3.32
C ALA A 19 3.53 -11.51 3.84
N TRP A 20 2.29 -11.81 3.43
CA TRP A 20 1.12 -11.06 3.85
C TRP A 20 0.75 -11.41 5.28
N GLY A 21 0.37 -10.41 6.07
CA GLY A 21 -0.05 -10.67 7.44
C GLY A 21 -0.35 -9.42 8.23
N ASN A 22 -1.24 -9.56 9.20
CA ASN A 22 -1.64 -8.48 10.09
C ASN A 22 -0.61 -8.32 11.21
N ASN A 23 0.03 -7.15 11.29
CA ASN A 23 1.01 -6.78 12.29
C ASN A 23 0.98 -5.27 12.58
N GLY A 24 1.86 -4.79 13.46
CA GLY A 24 1.91 -3.37 13.84
C GLY A 24 2.16 -2.42 12.65
N ALA A 25 2.92 -2.84 11.65
CA ALA A 25 3.16 -2.04 10.46
C ALA A 25 1.92 -1.95 9.57
N THR A 26 1.19 -3.06 9.35
CA THR A 26 -0.06 -3.00 8.57
C THR A 26 -1.10 -2.13 9.26
N THR A 27 -1.20 -2.21 10.59
CA THR A 27 -2.12 -1.36 11.36
C THR A 27 -1.74 0.12 11.23
N ALA A 28 -0.47 0.48 11.45
CA ALA A 28 -0.02 1.87 11.37
C ALA A 28 -0.22 2.47 9.97
N VAL A 29 0.04 1.69 8.92
CA VAL A 29 -0.18 2.15 7.55
C VAL A 29 -1.68 2.26 7.23
N TRP A 30 -2.48 1.27 7.65
CA TRP A 30 -3.92 1.32 7.48
C TRP A 30 -4.52 2.56 8.16
N GLU A 31 -4.13 2.87 9.39
CA GLU A 31 -4.59 4.07 10.13
C GLU A 31 -4.24 5.36 9.38
N ALA A 32 -3.01 5.48 8.87
CA ALA A 32 -2.59 6.66 8.13
C ALA A 32 -3.40 6.85 6.83
N VAL A 33 -3.69 5.75 6.11
CA VAL A 33 -4.50 5.78 4.89
C VAL A 33 -5.98 6.05 5.20
N HIS A 34 -6.54 5.36 6.19
CA HIS A 34 -7.92 5.51 6.64
C HIS A 34 -8.23 6.95 7.04
N ASN A 35 -7.36 7.56 7.84
CA ASN A 35 -7.50 8.95 8.29
C ASN A 35 -7.15 9.98 7.19
N GLY A 36 -6.62 9.55 6.04
CA GLY A 36 -6.10 10.44 5.01
C GLY A 36 -4.90 11.27 5.46
N ASP A 37 -4.15 10.81 6.46
CA ASP A 37 -2.96 11.51 6.96
C ASP A 37 -1.78 11.29 6.02
N ARG A 38 -1.79 12.08 4.94
CA ARG A 38 -0.74 12.08 3.92
C ARG A 38 0.62 12.43 4.47
N ARG A 39 0.71 13.19 5.56
CA ARG A 39 1.98 13.60 6.15
C ARG A 39 2.58 12.42 6.90
N ALA A 40 1.82 11.83 7.81
CA ALA A 40 2.24 10.64 8.54
C ALA A 40 2.61 9.50 7.57
N PHE A 41 1.76 9.23 6.58
CA PHE A 41 2.04 8.20 5.59
C PHE A 41 3.32 8.49 4.79
N ARG A 42 3.54 9.74 4.37
CA ARG A 42 4.77 10.12 3.65
C ARG A 42 6.01 9.98 4.54
N ASP A 43 5.94 10.35 5.80
CA ASP A 43 7.06 10.26 6.73
C ASP A 43 7.42 8.80 7.02
N MET A 44 6.43 7.92 7.18
CA MET A 44 6.64 6.46 7.25
C MET A 44 7.39 5.96 6.00
N LEU A 45 6.99 6.38 4.80
CA LEU A 45 7.65 5.95 3.55
C LEU A 45 9.05 6.55 3.34
N LEU A 46 9.40 7.63 4.03
CA LEU A 46 10.75 8.19 4.01
C LEU A 46 11.74 7.34 4.81
N GLU A 47 11.25 6.69 5.87
CA GLU A 47 12.04 5.79 6.71
C GLU A 47 11.99 4.35 6.18
N HIS A 48 10.81 3.93 5.73
CA HIS A 48 10.48 2.56 5.32
C HIS A 48 9.72 2.56 3.98
N PRO A 49 10.41 2.75 2.83
CA PRO A 49 9.77 2.81 1.52
C PRO A 49 8.99 1.54 1.14
N GLU A 50 9.34 0.40 1.72
CA GLU A 50 8.66 -0.89 1.55
C GLU A 50 7.21 -0.87 2.01
N LEU A 51 6.84 0.02 2.95
CA LEU A 51 5.48 0.11 3.47
C LEU A 51 4.46 0.49 2.39
N ALA A 52 4.89 1.08 1.26
CA ALA A 52 4.00 1.35 0.12
C ALA A 52 3.49 0.06 -0.55
N HIS A 53 4.22 -1.05 -0.42
CA HIS A 53 3.92 -2.35 -1.03
C HIS A 53 3.43 -3.38 -0.01
N LEU A 54 3.29 -2.99 1.26
CA LEU A 54 2.85 -3.86 2.34
C LEU A 54 1.45 -4.43 2.08
N ARG A 55 1.21 -5.67 2.51
CA ARG A 55 -0.11 -6.31 2.42
C ARG A 55 -0.51 -7.01 3.72
N SER A 56 -1.76 -6.83 4.13
CA SER A 56 -2.46 -7.52 5.23
C SER A 56 -2.89 -8.93 4.84
N GLU A 57 -3.42 -9.71 5.79
CA GLU A 57 -3.76 -11.14 5.58
C GLU A 57 -4.80 -11.36 4.47
N ASP A 58 -5.70 -10.40 4.26
CA ASP A 58 -6.71 -10.41 3.21
C ASP A 58 -6.13 -10.11 1.81
N GLY A 59 -4.83 -9.83 1.76
CA GLY A 59 -4.17 -9.41 0.54
C GLY A 59 -4.45 -7.96 0.16
N ARG A 60 -4.89 -7.12 1.07
CA ARG A 60 -5.02 -5.69 0.78
C ARG A 60 -3.80 -4.96 1.26
N GLY A 61 -3.49 -3.85 0.62
CA GLY A 61 -2.39 -3.00 0.99
C GLY A 61 -2.80 -1.53 0.89
N PRO A 62 -1.83 -0.61 1.04
CA PRO A 62 -2.09 0.82 1.03
C PRO A 62 -2.88 1.28 -0.19
N LEU A 63 -2.66 0.65 -1.36
CA LEU A 63 -3.35 1.02 -2.59
C LEU A 63 -4.83 0.65 -2.53
N TRP A 64 -5.18 -0.56 -2.06
CA TRP A 64 -6.58 -0.96 -1.89
C TRP A 64 -7.30 -0.04 -0.90
N TRP A 65 -6.68 0.21 0.26
CA TRP A 65 -7.27 1.09 1.27
C TRP A 65 -7.44 2.52 0.76
N ALA A 66 -6.50 3.02 -0.05
CA ALA A 66 -6.61 4.35 -0.64
C ALA A 66 -7.78 4.44 -1.64
N TYR A 67 -8.04 3.38 -2.42
CA TYR A 67 -9.23 3.31 -3.27
C TYR A 67 -10.51 3.18 -2.44
N GLU A 68 -10.53 2.32 -1.43
CA GLU A 68 -11.67 2.07 -0.53
C GLU A 68 -12.13 3.33 0.21
N TYR A 69 -11.18 4.15 0.68
CA TYR A 69 -11.46 5.39 1.40
C TYR A 69 -11.45 6.65 0.51
N GLY A 70 -11.36 6.50 -0.82
CA GLY A 70 -11.40 7.63 -1.76
C GLY A 70 -10.19 8.59 -1.67
N GLN A 71 -9.06 8.12 -1.13
CA GLN A 71 -7.84 8.89 -0.91
C GLN A 71 -7.04 9.07 -2.22
N THR A 72 -7.59 9.85 -3.15
CA THR A 72 -7.08 10.02 -4.52
C THR A 72 -5.60 10.46 -4.59
N GLU A 73 -5.17 11.30 -3.65
CA GLU A 73 -3.78 11.74 -3.58
C GLU A 73 -2.82 10.64 -3.12
N LEU A 74 -3.27 9.74 -2.23
CA LEU A 74 -2.51 8.56 -1.82
C LEU A 74 -2.44 7.54 -2.95
N VAL A 75 -3.53 7.34 -3.71
CA VAL A 75 -3.51 6.53 -4.94
C VAL A 75 -2.44 7.04 -5.91
N THR A 76 -2.39 8.36 -6.13
CA THR A 76 -1.39 8.99 -7.00
C THR A 76 0.03 8.79 -6.46
N LEU A 77 0.23 8.95 -5.16
CA LEU A 77 1.53 8.76 -4.52
C LEU A 77 2.03 7.31 -4.68
N LEU A 78 1.19 6.33 -4.33
CA LEU A 78 1.52 4.90 -4.40
C LEU A 78 1.82 4.45 -5.82
N THR A 79 1.01 4.88 -6.79
CA THR A 79 1.24 4.60 -8.22
C THR A 79 2.58 5.17 -8.68
N ARG A 80 2.94 6.39 -8.25
CA ARG A 80 4.26 6.98 -8.56
C ARG A 80 5.42 6.20 -7.95
N LEU A 81 5.21 5.54 -6.82
CA LEU A 81 6.21 4.68 -6.18
C LEU A 81 6.38 3.32 -6.87
N GLY A 82 5.50 2.98 -7.81
CA GLY A 82 5.57 1.73 -8.57
C GLY A 82 4.70 0.61 -8.00
N VAL A 83 3.80 0.92 -7.07
CA VAL A 83 2.81 -0.05 -6.59
C VAL A 83 1.91 -0.43 -7.76
N LYS A 84 1.86 -1.72 -8.07
CA LYS A 84 1.10 -2.25 -9.19
C LYS A 84 -0.40 -2.15 -8.93
N THR A 85 -1.15 -1.61 -9.88
CA THR A 85 -2.61 -1.41 -9.80
C THR A 85 -3.41 -2.60 -10.32
N ASP A 86 -2.75 -3.58 -10.92
CA ASP A 86 -3.36 -4.77 -11.55
C ASP A 86 -3.30 -6.03 -10.68
N LEU A 87 -2.63 -5.96 -9.53
CA LEU A 87 -2.58 -7.03 -8.53
C LEU A 87 -3.97 -7.23 -7.90
N THR A 88 -4.20 -8.43 -7.38
CA THR A 88 -5.46 -8.80 -6.72
C THR A 88 -5.26 -9.13 -5.24
N ASP A 89 -6.27 -8.88 -4.44
CA ASP A 89 -6.37 -9.36 -3.05
C ASP A 89 -6.68 -10.88 -3.01
N ALA A 90 -6.90 -11.44 -1.82
CA ALA A 90 -7.25 -12.85 -1.65
C ALA A 90 -8.61 -13.23 -2.25
N GLN A 91 -9.47 -12.25 -2.55
CA GLN A 91 -10.79 -12.44 -3.17
C GLN A 91 -10.75 -12.26 -4.69
N GLY A 92 -9.58 -11.97 -5.26
CA GLY A 92 -9.44 -11.69 -6.70
C GLY A 92 -9.78 -10.26 -7.09
N LEU A 93 -9.95 -9.34 -6.13
CA LEU A 93 -10.33 -7.96 -6.37
C LEU A 93 -9.10 -7.06 -6.48
N LYS A 94 -9.10 -6.19 -7.50
CA LYS A 94 -8.07 -5.18 -7.72
C LYS A 94 -8.32 -3.95 -6.86
N PRO A 95 -7.31 -3.09 -6.65
CA PRO A 95 -7.50 -1.86 -5.90
C PRO A 95 -8.65 -1.00 -6.44
N SER A 96 -8.78 -0.88 -7.77
CA SER A 96 -9.86 -0.12 -8.42
C SER A 96 -11.26 -0.66 -8.13
N ASP A 97 -11.39 -1.94 -7.81
CA ASP A 97 -12.68 -2.57 -7.51
C ASP A 97 -13.20 -2.18 -6.11
N MET A 98 -12.37 -1.51 -5.30
CA MET A 98 -12.77 -0.98 -3.99
C MET A 98 -13.55 0.34 -4.10
N MET A 99 -13.52 1.01 -5.26
CA MET A 99 -14.34 2.20 -5.49
C MET A 99 -15.82 1.82 -5.52
N LYS A 100 -16.61 2.47 -4.67
CA LYS A 100 -18.08 2.40 -4.71
C LYS A 100 -18.65 3.49 -5.61
#